data_AF-A0A933S2A7-F1
#
_entry.id   AF-A0A933S2A7-F1
#
_cell.length_a   1.000
_cell.length_b   1.000
_cell.length_c   1.000
_cell.angle_alpha   90.00
_cell.angle_beta   90.00
_cell.angle_gamma   90.00
#
_symmetry.space_group_name_H-M   'P 1'
#
loop_
_entity.id
_entity.type
_entity.pdbx_description
1 polymer ?
#
loop_
_entity_poly.entity_id
_entity_poly.type
_entity_poly.pdbx_seq_one_letter_code
_entity_poly.pdbx_strand_id
1 'polypeptide(L)' 'MRPRPPRSSKSLYQRLTDEAGVLRDQADRAPDDERKRLIARARELDTAASMEGWLSSPELKPPS' A
#
# COMPACT_ATOMS: atom_id res chain seq x y z
N MET A 1 5.95 -8.97 -34.60
CA MET A 1 5.61 -9.46 -33.24
C MET A 1 4.95 -8.32 -32.48
N ARG A 2 3.73 -8.49 -31.95
CA ARG A 2 3.13 -7.49 -31.05
C ARG A 2 3.74 -7.68 -29.64
N PRO A 3 4.16 -6.62 -28.94
CA PRO A 3 4.65 -6.75 -27.58
C PRO A 3 3.53 -7.30 -26.69
N ARG A 4 3.89 -8.24 -25.81
CA ARG A 4 2.97 -8.77 -24.79
C ARG A 4 2.50 -7.59 -23.92
N PRO A 5 1.19 -7.39 -23.71
CA PRO A 5 0.72 -6.34 -22.82
C PRO A 5 1.36 -6.56 -21.44
N PRO A 6 1.86 -5.49 -20.79
CA PRO A 6 2.43 -5.62 -19.46
C PRO A 6 1.38 -6.28 -18.57
N ARG A 7 1.77 -7.35 -17.85
CA ARG A 7 0.92 -7.93 -16.82
C ARG A 7 0.70 -6.81 -15.80
N SER A 8 -0.49 -6.22 -15.81
CA SER A 8 -0.88 -5.17 -14.87
C SER A 8 -1.07 -5.82 -13.49
N SER A 9 0.04 -6.13 -12.83
CA SER A 9 0.06 -6.29 -11.39
C SER A 9 -0.12 -4.91 -10.78
N LYS A 10 -1.05 -4.77 -9.83
CA LYS A 10 -1.20 -3.55 -9.03
C LYS A 10 0.16 -3.03 -8.58
N SER A 11 0.36 -1.71 -8.61
CA SER A 11 1.60 -1.13 -8.11
C SER A 11 1.79 -1.46 -6.63
N LEU A 12 3.04 -1.41 -6.13
CA LEU A 12 3.30 -1.65 -4.71
C LEU A 12 2.49 -0.68 -3.85
N TYR A 13 2.44 0.59 -4.23
CA TYR A 13 1.59 1.62 -3.61
C TYR A 13 0.13 1.16 -3.49
N GLN A 14 -0.49 0.77 -4.62
CA GLN A 14 -1.90 0.34 -4.64
C GLN A 14 -2.14 -0.87 -3.74
N ARG A 15 -1.23 -1.85 -3.75
CA ARG A 15 -1.36 -3.04 -2.91
C ARG A 15 -1.31 -2.69 -1.42
N LEU A 16 -0.38 -1.82 -1.02
CA LEU A 16 -0.24 -1.38 0.37
C LEU A 16 -1.47 -0.60 0.84
N THR A 17 -1.97 0.32 0.01
CA THR A 17 -3.19 1.09 0.31
C THR A 17 -4.43 0.19 0.41
N ASP A 18 -4.59 -0.75 -0.52
CA ASP A 18 -5.72 -1.71 -0.51
C ASP A 18 -5.68 -2.57 0.76
N GLU A 19 -4.52 -3.10 1.12
CA GLU A 19 -4.35 -3.96 2.29
C GLU A 19 -4.54 -3.18 3.61
N ALA A 20 -4.07 -1.93 3.67
CA ALA A 20 -4.38 -1.03 4.78
C ALA A 20 -5.89 -0.77 4.91
N GLY A 21 -6.61 -0.65 3.80
CA GLY A 21 -8.08 -0.56 3.77
C GLY A 21 -8.74 -1.79 4.38
N VAL A 22 -8.35 -2.98 3.90
CA VAL A 22 -8.87 -4.26 4.40
C VAL A 22 -8.65 -4.42 5.91
N LEU A 23 -7.49 -4.02 6.42
CA LEU A 23 -7.20 -4.10 7.85
C LEU A 23 -8.08 -3.15 8.68
N ARG A 24 -8.41 -1.96 8.17
CA ARG A 24 -9.36 -1.06 8.84
C ARG A 24 -10.77 -1.64 8.87
N ASP A 25 -11.23 -2.20 7.74
CA ASP A 25 -12.54 -2.86 7.66
C ASP A 25 -12.64 -4.06 8.62
N GLN A 26 -11.55 -4.81 8.80
CA GLN A 26 -11.46 -5.87 9.80
C GLN A 26 -11.47 -5.31 11.22
N ALA A 27 -10.73 -4.23 11.46
CA ALA A 27 -10.65 -3.58 12.77
C ALA A 27 -12.01 -3.07 13.27
N ASP A 28 -12.87 -2.62 12.36
CA ASP A 28 -14.23 -2.16 12.69
C ASP A 28 -15.15 -3.28 13.19
N ARG A 29 -14.82 -4.54 12.89
CA ARG A 29 -15.59 -5.73 13.30
C ARG A 29 -14.91 -6.52 14.41
N ALA A 30 -13.72 -6.11 14.84
CA ALA A 30 -12.89 -6.85 15.79
C ALA A 30 -13.07 -6.37 17.24
N PRO A 31 -12.88 -7.27 18.24
CA PRO A 31 -12.78 -6.89 19.64
C PRO A 31 -11.58 -5.95 19.92
N ASP A 32 -11.62 -5.19 21.02
CA ASP A 32 -10.69 -4.08 21.29
C ASP A 32 -9.19 -4.41 21.16
N ASP A 33 -8.75 -5.57 21.68
CA ASP A 33 -7.34 -5.95 21.63
C ASP A 33 -6.86 -6.29 20.21
N GLU A 34 -7.71 -6.93 19.42
CA GLU A 34 -7.45 -7.27 18.03
C GLU A 34 -7.57 -6.03 17.14
N ARG A 35 -8.58 -5.20 17.38
CA ARG A 35 -8.79 -3.90 16.73
C ARG A 35 -7.55 -3.02 16.84
N LYS A 36 -6.93 -2.91 18.02
CA LYS A 36 -5.69 -2.13 18.22
C LYS A 36 -4.54 -2.66 17.34
N ARG A 37 -4.38 -3.98 17.25
CA ARG A 37 -3.34 -4.61 16.41
C ARG A 37 -3.58 -4.36 14.93
N LEU A 38 -4.83 -4.52 14.47
CA LEU A 38 -5.23 -4.28 13.09
C LEU A 38 -5.02 -2.82 12.68
N ILE A 39 -5.39 -1.87 13.54
CA ILE A 39 -5.15 -0.44 13.30
C ILE A 39 -3.66 -0.11 13.28
N ALA A 40 -2.87 -0.68 14.20
CA ALA A 40 -1.42 -0.48 14.21
C ALA A 40 -0.80 -0.96 12.89
N ARG A 41 -1.20 -2.15 12.42
CA ARG A 41 -0.71 -2.69 11.15
C ARG A 41 -1.16 -1.88 9.94
N ALA A 42 -2.40 -1.39 9.91
CA ALA A 42 -2.87 -0.52 8.84
C ALA A 42 -2.03 0.75 8.72
N ARG A 43 -1.66 1.36 9.87
CA ARG A 43 -0.79 2.54 9.90
C ARG A 43 0.63 2.28 9.38
N GLU A 44 1.18 1.10 9.68
CA GLU A 44 2.48 0.68 9.12
C GLU A 44 2.41 0.59 7.58
N LEU A 45 1.33 0.02 7.05
CA LEU A 45 1.13 -0.08 5.59
C LEU A 45 0.90 1.29 4.94
N ASP A 46 0.17 2.20 5.58
CA ASP A 46 0.01 3.58 5.11
C ASP A 46 1.36 4.31 5.02
N THR A 47 2.21 4.08 6.03
CA THR A 47 3.56 4.65 6.07
C THR A 47 4.40 4.11 4.92
N ALA A 48 4.37 2.79 4.70
CA ALA A 48 5.05 2.17 3.59
C ALA A 48 4.53 2.65 2.22
N ALA A 49 3.22 2.83 2.06
CA ALA A 49 2.62 3.37 0.85
C ALA A 49 3.09 4.82 0.60
N SER A 50 3.13 5.64 1.66
CA SER A 50 3.61 7.01 1.58
C SER A 50 5.09 7.08 1.16
N MET A 51 5.92 6.20 1.72
CA MET A 51 7.33 6.07 1.33
C MET A 51 7.48 5.62 -0.13
N GLU A 52 6.66 4.66 -0.59
CA GLU A 52 6.66 4.28 -2.01
C GLU A 52 6.35 5.50 -2.87
N GLY A 53 5.29 6.25 -2.55
CA GLY A 53 4.89 7.41 -3.33
C GLY A 53 5.99 8.46 -3.44
N TRP A 54 6.81 8.63 -2.40
CA TRP A 54 8.01 9.46 -2.46
C TRP A 54 9.07 8.85 -3.38
N LEU A 55 9.42 7.57 -3.21
CA LEU A 55 10.43 6.90 -4.01
C LEU A 55 10.08 6.80 -5.50
N SER A 56 8.79 6.75 -5.83
CA SER A 56 8.31 6.70 -7.21
C SER A 56 8.24 8.08 -7.88
N SER A 57 8.39 9.16 -7.11
CA SER A 57 8.35 10.55 -7.58
C SER A 57 9.46 10.85 -8.60
N PRO A 58 9.15 11.54 -9.72
CA PRO A 58 10.16 11.90 -10.74
C PRO A 58 11.29 12.77 -10.20
N GLU A 59 10.99 13.68 -9.27
CA GLU A 59 11.95 14.64 -8.69
C GLU A 59 13.05 13.98 -7.85
N LEU A 60 12.85 12.74 -7.42
CA LEU A 60 13.80 11.96 -6.63
C LEU A 60 14.56 10.92 -7.48
N LYS A 61 14.27 10.85 -8.78
CA LYS A 61 15.04 10.02 -9.72
C LYS A 61 16.21 10.85 -10.25
N PRO A 62 17.42 10.27 -10.33
CA PRO A 62 18.55 10.96 -10.93
C PRO A 62 18.20 11.35 -12.37
N PRO A 63 18.56 12.57 -12.83
CA PRO A 63 18.35 12.97 -14.20
C PRO A 63 19.14 12.05 -15.13
N SER A 64 18.48 11.58 -16.19
CA SER A 64 19.03 10.74 -17.25
C SER A 64 19.80 11.54 -18.28
#